data_AF-A0A4R7HWR7-F1
#
_entry.id   AF-A0A4R7HWR7-F1
#
_cell.length_a   1.000
_cell.length_b   1.000
_cell.length_c   1.000
_cell.angle_alpha   90.00
_cell.angle_beta   90.00
_cell.angle_gamma   90.00
#
_symmetry.space_group_name_H-M   'P 1'
#
loop_
_entity.id
_entity.type
_entity.pdbx_description
1 polymer ?
#
loop_
_entity_poly.entity_id
_entity_poly.type
_entity_poly.pdbx_seq_one_letter_code
_entity_poly.pdbx_strand_id
1 'polypeptide(L)'
;MPTDDERVRELLGREPRGDYEIVVRDATGDPVVLRNAPLLHDGTPMPTRYWLIGPAEIRRVGRLESEGGVDRAEAELDPDVVQAAHDRYAAERDALIPADHDGPRPYGGVGGTRIGLKCLHAHWAWYLAGGDDPVGRWIERELAARERFTVRLDDAVLRIDWGDDRWDLPVGLDHLLTTWLGDGDPPHPAALTNALGDVSDHVDDIVRDRPEAEALVEVGVTGPAARAIARLEVGVDDPAMPCELDRDTAEEVFRLVATESRADRAHNPGLPSADVDTVLAALCTVVAVLRRLGLDRVELVAGDAG
;
A
#
# COMPACT_ATOMS: atom_id res chain seq x y z
N MET A 1 -16.84 27.68 7.38
CA MET A 1 -16.24 26.87 6.31
C MET A 1 -16.09 27.79 5.11
N PRO A 2 -14.92 27.88 4.47
CA PRO A 2 -14.79 28.61 3.21
C PRO A 2 -15.76 28.02 2.19
N THR A 3 -16.22 28.85 1.27
CA THR A 3 -16.92 28.39 0.07
C THR A 3 -15.97 27.54 -0.78
N ASP A 4 -16.52 26.70 -1.65
CA ASP A 4 -15.72 25.88 -2.57
C ASP A 4 -14.77 26.73 -3.41
N ASP A 5 -15.22 27.87 -3.91
CA ASP A 5 -14.39 28.78 -4.71
C ASP A 5 -13.25 29.39 -3.89
N GLU A 6 -13.52 29.78 -2.64
CA GLU A 6 -12.49 30.25 -1.73
C GLU A 6 -11.42 29.18 -1.49
N ARG A 7 -11.86 27.93 -1.25
CA ARG A 7 -10.98 26.81 -0.97
C ARG A 7 -10.17 26.39 -2.19
N VAL A 8 -10.77 26.33 -3.38
CA VAL A 8 -10.08 26.01 -4.63
C VAL A 8 -9.03 27.07 -4.95
N ARG A 9 -9.33 28.36 -4.78
CA ARG A 9 -8.33 29.42 -4.94
C ARG A 9 -7.16 29.27 -3.99
N GLU A 10 -7.40 28.93 -2.72
CA GLU A 10 -6.33 28.67 -1.75
C GLU A 10 -5.43 27.52 -2.20
N LEU A 11 -6.03 26.39 -2.60
CA LEU A 11 -5.32 25.19 -3.05
C LEU A 11 -4.51 25.44 -4.34
N LEU A 12 -5.07 26.20 -5.28
CA LEU A 12 -4.38 26.59 -6.51
C LEU A 12 -3.33 27.70 -6.30
N GLY A 13 -3.41 28.45 -5.20
CA GLY A 13 -2.59 29.64 -4.93
C GLY A 13 -2.88 30.82 -5.85
N ARG A 14 -3.99 30.78 -6.61
CA ARG A 14 -4.40 31.81 -7.60
C ARG A 14 -5.88 31.68 -7.95
N GLU A 15 -6.43 32.73 -8.55
CA GLU A 15 -7.80 32.68 -9.08
C GLU A 15 -7.90 31.67 -10.24
N PRO A 16 -8.93 30.79 -10.25
CA PRO A 16 -9.26 29.97 -11.41
C PRO A 16 -9.50 30.84 -12.66
N ARG A 17 -8.97 30.40 -13.80
CA ARG A 17 -9.07 31.13 -15.08
C ARG A 17 -10.08 30.55 -16.06
N GLY A 18 -10.77 29.49 -15.66
CA GLY A 18 -11.75 28.78 -16.47
C GLY A 18 -12.78 28.13 -15.57
N ASP A 19 -13.91 27.76 -16.17
CA ASP A 19 -14.97 27.06 -15.44
C ASP A 19 -14.48 25.69 -14.98
N TYR A 20 -14.91 25.25 -13.81
CA TYR A 20 -14.56 23.95 -13.24
C TYR A 20 -15.70 23.38 -12.43
N GLU A 21 -15.58 22.09 -12.15
CA GLU A 21 -16.41 21.38 -11.19
C GLU A 21 -15.50 20.59 -10.25
N ILE A 22 -15.82 20.56 -8.96
CA ILE A 22 -15.16 19.68 -8.00
C ILE A 22 -15.78 18.30 -8.16
N VAL A 23 -15.04 17.36 -8.74
CA VAL A 23 -15.53 16.00 -9.05
C VAL A 23 -15.08 14.94 -8.07
N VAL A 24 -14.05 15.24 -7.26
CA VAL A 24 -13.57 14.36 -6.19
C VAL A 24 -13.31 15.19 -4.95
N ARG A 25 -13.74 14.66 -3.79
CA ARG A 25 -13.48 15.21 -2.46
C ARG A 25 -12.92 14.11 -1.56
N ASP A 26 -12.13 14.51 -0.56
CA ASP A 26 -11.64 13.59 0.46
C ASP A 26 -12.72 13.27 1.51
N ALA A 27 -12.37 12.45 2.51
CA ALA A 27 -13.28 12.05 3.59
C ALA A 27 -13.74 13.21 4.49
N THR A 28 -13.02 14.34 4.47
CA THR A 28 -13.38 15.57 5.20
C THR A 28 -14.24 16.52 4.37
N GLY A 29 -14.40 16.24 3.07
CA GLY A 29 -15.10 17.06 2.10
C GLY A 29 -14.23 18.09 1.38
N ASP A 30 -12.90 18.08 1.58
CA ASP A 30 -11.98 19.02 0.93
C ASP A 30 -11.81 18.66 -0.57
N PRO A 31 -11.70 19.64 -1.48
CA PRO A 31 -11.57 19.37 -2.91
C PRO A 31 -10.25 18.66 -3.27
N VAL A 32 -10.34 17.58 -4.05
CA VAL A 32 -9.17 16.79 -4.48
C VAL A 32 -8.94 16.89 -5.98
N VAL A 33 -9.99 16.79 -6.79
CA VAL A 33 -9.88 16.87 -8.27
C VAL A 33 -10.87 17.87 -8.83
N LEU A 34 -10.36 18.75 -9.69
CA LEU A 34 -11.17 19.61 -10.55
C LEU A 34 -11.35 19.00 -11.94
N ARG A 35 -12.55 19.15 -12.48
CA ARG A 35 -12.88 18.89 -13.88
C ARG A 35 -13.06 20.23 -14.62
N ASN A 36 -12.01 20.67 -15.32
CA ASN A 36 -11.89 22.00 -15.91
C ASN A 36 -12.43 22.09 -17.33
N ALA A 37 -13.19 23.11 -17.69
CA ALA A 37 -13.59 23.37 -19.07
C ALA A 37 -12.36 23.29 -20.03
N PRO A 38 -12.54 22.83 -21.28
CA PRO A 38 -11.43 22.66 -22.22
C PRO A 38 -10.75 23.98 -22.62
N LEU A 39 -11.42 25.11 -22.35
CA LEU A 39 -10.95 26.47 -22.65
C LEU A 39 -11.08 27.34 -21.39
N LEU A 40 -10.09 28.21 -21.19
CA LEU A 40 -10.14 29.29 -20.22
C LEU A 40 -11.14 30.37 -20.65
N HIS A 41 -11.48 31.30 -19.74
CA HIS A 41 -12.40 32.40 -20.05
C HIS A 41 -11.92 33.33 -21.19
N ASP A 42 -10.61 33.36 -21.45
CA ASP A 42 -10.00 34.11 -22.56
C ASP A 42 -9.87 33.29 -23.86
N GLY A 43 -10.41 32.07 -23.89
CA GLY A 43 -10.33 31.16 -25.04
C GLY A 43 -9.03 30.38 -25.15
N THR A 44 -8.06 30.57 -24.23
CA THR A 44 -6.83 29.77 -24.21
C THR A 44 -7.15 28.30 -23.89
N PRO A 45 -6.53 27.32 -24.57
CA PRO A 45 -6.63 25.91 -24.21
C PRO A 45 -6.24 25.62 -22.76
N MET A 46 -7.10 24.90 -22.05
CA MET A 46 -6.78 24.41 -20.71
C MET A 46 -5.75 23.26 -20.80
N PRO A 47 -4.65 23.29 -20.02
CA PRO A 47 -3.59 22.29 -20.13
C PRO A 47 -4.00 20.89 -19.69
N THR A 48 -5.03 20.77 -18.84
CA THR A 48 -5.56 19.47 -18.38
C THR A 48 -7.05 19.58 -18.05
N ARG A 49 -7.84 18.59 -18.46
CA ARG A 49 -9.26 18.45 -18.14
C ARG A 49 -9.47 18.04 -16.68
N TYR A 50 -8.60 17.18 -16.14
CA TYR A 50 -8.63 16.74 -14.74
C TYR A 50 -7.39 17.25 -14.02
N TRP A 51 -7.57 18.00 -12.94
CA TRP A 51 -6.48 18.64 -12.19
C TRP A 51 -6.53 18.22 -10.73
N LEU A 52 -5.47 17.53 -10.28
CA LEU A 52 -5.24 17.18 -8.89
C LEU A 52 -4.84 18.43 -8.08
N ILE A 53 -5.67 18.81 -7.11
CA ILE A 53 -5.45 19.98 -6.24
C ILE A 53 -5.35 19.60 -4.76
N GLY A 54 -5.70 18.36 -4.40
CA GLY A 54 -5.60 17.83 -3.04
C GLY A 54 -4.14 17.78 -2.55
N PRO A 55 -3.77 18.46 -1.44
CA PRO A 55 -2.38 18.54 -1.00
C PRO A 55 -1.78 17.18 -0.59
N ALA A 56 -2.59 16.28 -0.03
CA ALA A 56 -2.12 14.95 0.35
C ALA A 56 -1.82 14.10 -0.89
N GLU A 57 -2.70 14.15 -1.88
CA GLU A 57 -2.61 13.42 -3.14
C GLU A 57 -1.45 13.93 -3.98
N ILE A 58 -1.30 15.26 -4.13
CA ILE A 58 -0.13 15.86 -4.81
C ILE A 58 1.17 15.38 -4.17
N ARG A 59 1.24 15.33 -2.83
CA ARG A 59 2.45 14.83 -2.14
C ARG A 59 2.70 13.34 -2.41
N ARG A 60 1.67 12.50 -2.37
CA ARG A 60 1.78 11.04 -2.60
C ARG A 60 2.29 10.75 -4.02
N VAL A 61 1.63 11.31 -5.03
CA VAL A 61 2.01 11.07 -6.43
C VAL A 61 3.32 11.76 -6.79
N GLY A 62 3.61 12.93 -6.21
CA GLY A 62 4.89 13.64 -6.41
C GLY A 62 6.09 12.85 -5.89
N ARG A 63 5.95 12.12 -4.78
CA ARG A 63 6.99 11.20 -4.30
C ARG A 63 7.20 10.04 -5.26
N LEU A 64 6.12 9.37 -5.67
CA LEU A 64 6.17 8.29 -6.68
C LEU A 64 6.86 8.76 -7.97
N GLU A 65 6.56 9.96 -8.46
CA GLU A 65 7.26 10.55 -9.61
C GLU A 65 8.76 10.77 -9.34
N SER A 66 9.13 11.31 -8.17
CA SER A 66 10.52 11.60 -7.83
C SER A 66 11.42 10.36 -7.73
N GLU A 67 10.81 9.20 -7.52
CA GLU A 67 11.47 7.89 -7.45
C GLU A 67 11.50 7.17 -8.82
N GLY A 68 11.18 7.89 -9.91
CA GLY A 68 11.18 7.32 -11.27
C GLY A 68 9.89 6.62 -11.65
N GLY A 69 8.77 6.93 -10.97
CA GLY A 69 7.47 6.30 -11.23
C GLY A 69 6.97 6.47 -12.68
N VAL A 70 7.35 7.55 -13.36
CA VAL A 70 7.05 7.76 -14.79
C VAL A 70 7.72 6.68 -15.63
N ASP A 71 9.03 6.54 -15.50
CA ASP A 71 9.82 5.56 -16.28
C ASP A 71 9.38 4.12 -15.98
N ARG A 72 9.03 3.84 -14.71
CA ARG A 72 8.50 2.53 -14.31
C ARG A 72 7.14 2.23 -14.94
N ALA A 73 6.21 3.19 -14.91
CA ALA A 73 4.91 3.02 -15.54
C ALA A 73 5.05 2.79 -17.05
N GLU A 74 5.94 3.52 -17.73
CA GLU A 74 6.21 3.32 -19.16
C GLU A 74 6.86 1.97 -19.47
N ALA A 75 7.67 1.43 -18.55
CA ALA A 75 8.30 0.13 -18.71
C ALA A 75 7.33 -1.05 -18.45
N GLU A 76 6.38 -0.88 -17.53
CA GLU A 76 5.45 -1.93 -17.11
C GLU A 76 4.16 -1.98 -17.93
N LEU A 77 3.71 -0.84 -18.48
CA LEU A 77 2.47 -0.74 -19.24
C LEU A 77 2.70 -0.85 -20.74
N ASP A 78 1.76 -1.50 -21.43
CA ASP A 78 1.75 -1.55 -22.89
C ASP A 78 1.55 -0.13 -23.47
N PRO A 79 2.47 0.38 -24.31
CA PRO A 79 2.35 1.69 -24.93
C PRO A 79 1.05 1.90 -25.71
N ASP A 80 0.51 0.86 -26.35
CA ASP A 80 -0.74 0.96 -27.13
C ASP A 80 -1.95 1.16 -26.20
N VAL A 81 -1.91 0.57 -25.00
CA VAL A 81 -2.94 0.74 -23.96
C VAL A 81 -2.90 2.17 -23.41
N VAL A 82 -1.70 2.70 -23.18
CA VAL A 82 -1.51 4.10 -22.75
C VAL A 82 -1.99 5.06 -23.84
N GLN A 83 -1.66 4.81 -25.11
CA GLN A 83 -2.10 5.65 -26.23
C GLN A 83 -3.63 5.64 -26.38
N ALA A 84 -4.28 4.49 -26.25
CA ALA A 84 -5.74 4.40 -26.28
C ALA A 84 -6.40 5.20 -25.15
N ALA A 85 -5.77 5.30 -23.98
CA ALA A 85 -6.23 6.16 -22.89
C ALA A 85 -6.10 7.65 -23.25
N HIS A 86 -4.97 8.06 -23.84
CA HIS A 86 -4.79 9.43 -24.34
C HIS A 86 -5.84 9.82 -25.39
N ASP A 87 -6.16 8.91 -26.32
CA ASP A 87 -7.13 9.16 -27.38
C ASP A 87 -8.55 9.34 -26.81
N ARG A 88 -8.94 8.51 -25.83
CA ARG A 88 -10.25 8.65 -25.15
C ARG A 88 -10.35 9.95 -24.36
N TYR A 89 -9.30 10.30 -23.62
CA TYR A 89 -9.24 11.56 -22.89
C TYR A 89 -9.36 12.77 -23.83
N ALA A 90 -8.64 12.74 -24.96
CA ALA A 90 -8.70 13.79 -25.97
C ALA A 90 -10.10 13.92 -26.57
N ALA A 91 -10.73 12.80 -26.94
CA ALA A 91 -12.08 12.77 -27.49
C ALA A 91 -13.12 13.34 -26.49
N GLU A 92 -13.03 12.97 -25.21
CA GLU A 92 -13.90 13.49 -24.15
C GLU A 92 -13.77 15.02 -24.02
N ARG A 93 -12.53 15.52 -23.97
CA ARG A 93 -12.25 16.96 -23.90
C ARG A 93 -12.75 17.69 -25.14
N ASP A 94 -12.46 17.17 -26.32
CA ASP A 94 -12.72 17.84 -27.60
C ASP A 94 -14.22 17.90 -27.89
N ALA A 95 -15.01 16.95 -27.39
CA ALA A 95 -16.47 16.96 -27.47
C ALA A 95 -17.13 18.14 -26.72
N LEU A 96 -16.42 18.77 -25.79
CA LEU A 96 -16.90 19.92 -25.01
C LEU A 96 -16.52 21.27 -25.64
N ILE A 97 -15.72 21.27 -26.71
CA ILE A 97 -15.34 22.49 -27.40
C ILE A 97 -16.46 22.87 -28.36
N PRO A 98 -16.99 24.11 -28.31
CA PRO A 98 -18.01 24.57 -29.25
C PRO A 98 -17.61 24.36 -30.71
N ALA A 99 -18.56 23.97 -31.55
CA ALA A 99 -18.31 23.70 -32.97
C ALA A 99 -17.89 24.97 -33.73
N ASP A 100 -18.33 26.14 -33.26
CA ASP A 100 -18.01 27.48 -33.76
C ASP A 100 -16.77 28.11 -33.10
N HIS A 101 -16.04 27.37 -32.24
CA HIS A 101 -14.79 27.85 -31.67
C HIS A 101 -13.70 27.98 -32.75
N ASP A 102 -13.31 29.23 -33.02
CA ASP A 102 -12.30 29.65 -34.01
C ASP A 102 -10.90 29.93 -33.39
N GLY A 103 -10.76 29.71 -32.08
CA GLY A 103 -9.48 29.89 -31.37
C GLY A 103 -8.58 28.65 -31.37
N PRO A 104 -7.41 28.75 -30.71
CA PRO A 104 -6.54 27.59 -30.49
C PRO A 104 -7.30 26.47 -29.75
N ARG A 105 -6.99 25.21 -30.09
CA ARG A 105 -7.57 24.03 -29.45
C ARG A 105 -6.53 23.31 -28.59
N PRO A 106 -6.92 22.73 -27.44
CA PRO A 106 -6.04 21.81 -26.72
C PRO A 106 -5.67 20.63 -27.62
N TYR A 107 -4.48 20.09 -27.41
CA TYR A 107 -3.95 18.96 -28.17
C TYR A 107 -3.30 17.94 -27.23
N GLY A 108 -3.06 16.73 -27.74
CA GLY A 108 -2.56 15.61 -26.94
C GLY A 108 -3.64 14.97 -26.06
N GLY A 109 -3.25 13.98 -25.27
CA GLY A 109 -4.13 13.30 -24.32
C GLY A 109 -4.01 13.85 -22.90
N VAL A 110 -4.10 12.95 -21.91
CA VAL A 110 -3.87 13.24 -20.49
C VAL A 110 -2.60 14.08 -20.26
N GLY A 111 -2.71 15.17 -19.50
CA GLY A 111 -1.57 16.06 -19.21
C GLY A 111 -1.01 16.87 -20.40
N GLY A 112 -1.67 16.80 -21.57
CA GLY A 112 -1.27 17.49 -22.79
C GLY A 112 -0.07 16.86 -23.51
N THR A 113 0.24 15.59 -23.22
CA THR A 113 1.30 14.85 -23.92
C THR A 113 0.80 14.24 -25.23
N ARG A 114 1.71 14.08 -26.20
CA ARG A 114 1.43 13.42 -27.49
C ARG A 114 1.71 11.93 -27.46
N ILE A 115 2.74 11.52 -26.74
CA ILE A 115 3.25 10.14 -26.63
C ILE A 115 3.78 9.97 -25.22
N GLY A 116 3.57 8.81 -24.62
CA GLY A 116 4.10 8.46 -23.31
C GLY A 116 3.57 9.35 -22.19
N LEU A 117 4.27 9.38 -21.07
CA LEU A 117 3.82 10.00 -19.84
C LEU A 117 4.62 11.28 -19.55
N LYS A 118 3.91 12.40 -19.37
CA LYS A 118 4.54 13.65 -18.92
C LYS A 118 4.61 13.75 -17.40
N CYS A 119 3.52 13.37 -16.73
CA CYS A 119 3.38 13.35 -15.28
C CYS A 119 2.27 12.36 -14.89
N LEU A 120 2.38 11.76 -13.72
CA LEU A 120 1.41 10.88 -13.07
C LEU A 120 0.22 11.65 -12.50
N HIS A 121 0.40 12.92 -12.10
CA HIS A 121 -0.64 13.75 -11.48
C HIS A 121 -1.95 13.82 -12.30
N ALA A 122 -1.85 14.08 -13.61
CA ALA A 122 -3.01 14.24 -14.48
C ALA A 122 -3.73 12.91 -14.73
N HIS A 123 -2.96 11.82 -14.81
CA HIS A 123 -3.50 10.46 -14.95
C HIS A 123 -4.25 10.02 -13.70
N TRP A 124 -3.65 10.23 -12.53
CA TRP A 124 -4.32 9.89 -11.28
C TRP A 124 -5.56 10.74 -11.03
N ALA A 125 -5.51 12.04 -11.35
CA ALA A 125 -6.69 12.91 -11.28
C ALA A 125 -7.86 12.39 -12.12
N TRP A 126 -7.58 11.96 -13.37
CA TRP A 126 -8.62 11.41 -14.23
C TRP A 126 -9.19 10.10 -13.71
N TYR A 127 -8.32 9.21 -13.22
CA TYR A 127 -8.72 7.95 -12.61
C TYR A 127 -9.59 8.13 -11.37
N LEU A 128 -9.18 9.00 -10.44
CA LEU A 128 -9.96 9.31 -9.23
C LEU A 128 -11.34 9.88 -9.57
N ALA A 129 -11.46 10.61 -10.68
CA ALA A 129 -12.73 11.10 -11.20
C ALA A 129 -13.59 10.04 -11.92
N GLY A 130 -13.17 8.77 -11.90
CA GLY A 130 -13.87 7.64 -12.54
C GLY A 130 -13.48 7.40 -14.00
N GLY A 131 -12.41 8.03 -14.48
CA GLY A 131 -11.85 7.78 -15.82
C GLY A 131 -11.21 6.41 -15.92
N ASP A 132 -11.35 5.77 -17.08
CA ASP A 132 -10.68 4.49 -17.35
C ASP A 132 -9.22 4.73 -17.78
N ASP A 133 -8.39 5.10 -16.82
CA ASP A 133 -6.97 5.37 -17.02
C ASP A 133 -6.11 4.19 -16.54
N PRO A 134 -5.39 3.48 -17.44
CA PRO A 134 -4.50 2.38 -17.06
C PRO A 134 -3.32 2.86 -16.21
N VAL A 135 -2.82 4.08 -16.43
CA VAL A 135 -1.74 4.67 -15.64
C VAL A 135 -2.27 5.06 -14.27
N GLY A 136 -3.47 5.62 -14.20
CA GLY A 136 -4.12 5.90 -12.91
C GLY A 136 -4.37 4.65 -12.06
N ARG A 137 -4.76 3.54 -12.68
CA ARG A 137 -4.89 2.23 -12.02
C ARG A 137 -3.53 1.70 -11.54
N TRP A 138 -2.49 1.87 -12.34
CA TRP A 138 -1.12 1.54 -11.96
C TRP A 138 -0.67 2.37 -10.76
N ILE A 139 -0.93 3.69 -10.74
CA ILE A 139 -0.61 4.58 -9.61
C ILE A 139 -1.29 4.11 -8.32
N GLU A 140 -2.59 3.80 -8.37
CA GLU A 140 -3.30 3.27 -7.19
C GLU A 140 -2.66 2.00 -6.64
N ARG A 141 -2.28 1.08 -7.53
CA ARG A 141 -1.61 -0.16 -7.12
C ARG A 141 -0.28 0.12 -6.42
N GLU A 142 0.54 1.02 -6.97
CA GLU A 142 1.84 1.38 -6.38
C GLU A 142 1.67 2.12 -5.05
N LEU A 143 0.70 3.03 -4.94
CA LEU A 143 0.42 3.76 -3.70
C LEU A 143 -0.17 2.84 -2.63
N ALA A 144 -1.09 1.96 -2.98
CA ALA A 144 -1.65 0.96 -2.07
C ALA A 144 -0.57 0.01 -1.55
N ALA A 145 0.38 -0.39 -2.41
CA ALA A 145 1.50 -1.23 -1.99
C ALA A 145 2.42 -0.52 -0.96
N ARG A 146 2.64 0.80 -1.10
CA ARG A 146 3.42 1.60 -0.14
C ARG A 146 2.69 1.82 1.18
N GLU A 147 1.37 1.98 1.11
CA GLU A 147 0.52 2.23 2.28
C GLU A 147 0.16 0.95 3.04
N ARG A 148 0.57 -0.21 2.53
CA ARG A 148 0.43 -1.47 3.22
C ARG A 148 1.38 -1.52 4.41
N PHE A 149 0.80 -1.65 5.60
CA PHE A 149 1.57 -1.97 6.80
C PHE A 149 2.16 -3.38 6.65
N THR A 150 3.48 -3.46 6.57
CA THR A 150 4.22 -4.69 6.29
C THR A 150 5.12 -5.01 7.47
N VAL A 151 4.98 -6.23 8.01
CA VAL A 151 5.81 -6.79 9.07
C VAL A 151 6.75 -7.81 8.44
N ARG A 152 8.04 -7.51 8.43
CA ARG A 152 9.08 -8.39 7.91
C ARG A 152 9.77 -9.12 9.05
N LEU A 153 9.70 -10.45 8.99
CA LEU A 153 10.30 -11.37 9.95
C LEU A 153 11.75 -11.66 9.54
N ASP A 154 12.68 -10.88 10.09
CA ASP A 154 14.13 -11.13 9.95
C ASP A 154 14.72 -11.67 11.28
N ASP A 155 15.86 -12.34 11.19
CA ASP A 155 16.49 -12.98 12.35
C ASP A 155 16.94 -11.95 13.41
N ALA A 156 17.59 -10.88 12.98
CA ALA A 156 18.19 -9.88 13.87
C ALA A 156 17.20 -8.82 14.39
N VAL A 157 16.22 -8.43 13.57
CA VAL A 157 15.27 -7.36 13.88
C VAL A 157 13.89 -7.70 13.34
N LEU A 158 12.84 -7.19 13.99
CA LEU A 158 11.51 -7.14 13.41
C LEU A 158 11.38 -5.82 12.66
N ARG A 159 11.27 -5.88 11.33
CA ARG A 159 11.11 -4.67 10.52
C ARG A 159 9.65 -4.41 10.23
N ILE A 160 9.22 -3.17 10.41
CA ILE A 160 7.89 -2.71 10.05
C ILE A 160 8.03 -1.56 9.07
N ASP A 161 7.38 -1.68 7.92
CA ASP A 161 7.32 -0.65 6.88
C ASP A 161 5.85 -0.22 6.72
N TRP A 162 5.59 1.09 6.80
CA TRP A 162 4.24 1.62 6.56
C TRP A 162 4.26 3.03 6.00
N GLY A 163 3.77 3.19 4.77
CA GLY A 163 3.85 4.46 4.06
C GLY A 163 5.32 4.78 3.75
N ASP A 164 5.80 5.92 4.26
CA ASP A 164 7.19 6.34 4.11
C ASP A 164 8.03 6.03 5.37
N ASP A 165 7.40 5.49 6.42
CA ASP A 165 8.03 5.24 7.71
C ASP A 165 8.52 3.79 7.78
N ARG A 166 9.67 3.61 8.43
CA ARG A 166 10.29 2.31 8.67
C ARG A 166 10.82 2.22 10.10
N TRP A 167 10.48 1.15 10.78
CA TRP A 167 10.94 0.82 12.13
C TRP A 167 11.72 -0.50 12.10
N ASP A 168 12.96 -0.48 12.58
CA ASP A 168 13.77 -1.68 12.81
C ASP A 168 13.76 -1.95 14.33
N LEU A 169 12.87 -2.84 14.78
CA LEU A 169 12.63 -3.13 16.20
C LEU A 169 13.60 -4.22 16.70
N PRO A 170 14.16 -4.10 17.91
CA PRO A 170 15.15 -5.03 18.45
C PRO A 170 14.54 -6.34 18.96
N VAL A 171 13.50 -6.85 18.30
CA VAL A 171 12.72 -8.04 18.66
C VAL A 171 12.64 -9.02 17.46
N GLY A 172 13.80 -9.28 16.84
CA GLY A 172 13.92 -10.28 15.77
C GLY A 172 13.76 -11.73 16.26
N LEU A 173 13.76 -12.68 15.33
CA LEU A 173 13.56 -14.10 15.65
C LEU A 173 14.65 -14.63 16.60
N ASP A 174 15.92 -14.25 16.40
CA ASP A 174 17.03 -14.66 17.27
C ASP A 174 16.86 -14.16 18.70
N HIS A 175 16.36 -12.93 18.87
CA HIS A 175 16.09 -12.36 20.19
C HIS A 175 15.00 -13.15 20.92
N LEU A 176 13.90 -13.47 20.23
CA LEU A 176 12.81 -14.27 20.81
C LEU A 176 13.29 -15.68 21.19
N LEU A 177 14.08 -16.32 20.33
CA LEU A 177 14.63 -17.65 20.56
C LEU A 177 15.61 -17.67 21.74
N THR A 178 16.52 -16.71 21.80
CA THR A 178 17.57 -16.69 22.82
C THR A 178 17.09 -16.18 24.17
N THR A 179 16.17 -15.22 24.19
CA THR A 179 15.70 -14.57 25.42
C THR A 179 14.54 -15.32 26.08
N TRP A 180 13.60 -15.82 25.27
CA TRP A 180 12.35 -16.36 25.80
C TRP A 180 12.15 -17.84 25.51
N LEU A 181 12.41 -18.28 24.27
CA LEU A 181 11.97 -19.60 23.80
C LEU A 181 13.04 -20.69 23.88
N GLY A 182 14.24 -20.38 24.38
CA GLY A 182 15.36 -21.32 24.46
C GLY A 182 15.30 -22.31 25.62
N ASP A 183 14.52 -21.99 26.66
CA ASP A 183 14.41 -22.80 27.88
C ASP A 183 13.15 -23.69 27.86
N GLY A 184 13.35 -25.00 27.79
CA GLY A 184 12.30 -26.03 27.81
C GLY A 184 11.86 -26.49 26.41
N ASP A 185 11.46 -27.76 26.31
CA ASP A 185 10.94 -28.34 25.06
C ASP A 185 9.75 -29.27 25.34
N PRO A 186 8.50 -28.84 25.10
CA PRO A 186 8.08 -27.53 24.59
C PRO A 186 8.41 -26.35 25.54
N PRO A 187 8.49 -25.11 25.04
CA PRO A 187 8.65 -23.92 25.88
C PRO A 187 7.57 -23.78 26.94
N HIS A 188 7.93 -23.21 28.08
CA HIS A 188 6.98 -23.01 29.17
C HIS A 188 5.91 -21.94 28.83
N PRO A 189 4.67 -22.04 29.33
CA PRO A 189 3.62 -21.06 29.06
C PRO A 189 3.98 -19.60 29.43
N ALA A 190 4.78 -19.42 30.49
CA ALA A 190 5.26 -18.10 30.89
C ALA A 190 6.25 -17.50 29.86
N ALA A 191 7.13 -18.33 29.28
CA ALA A 191 8.05 -17.91 28.22
C ALA A 191 7.29 -17.46 26.97
N LEU A 192 6.26 -18.21 26.55
CA LEU A 192 5.39 -17.84 25.44
C LEU A 192 4.67 -16.51 25.69
N THR A 193 4.15 -16.32 26.91
CA THR A 193 3.48 -15.06 27.29
C THR A 193 4.43 -13.88 27.23
N ASN A 194 5.67 -14.05 27.69
CA ASN A 194 6.69 -13.01 27.64
C ASN A 194 7.13 -12.68 26.21
N ALA A 195 7.33 -13.70 25.36
CA ALA A 195 7.67 -13.49 23.95
C ALA A 195 6.60 -12.70 23.20
N LEU A 196 5.32 -13.04 23.43
CA LEU A 196 4.19 -12.31 22.86
C LEU A 196 4.12 -10.86 23.37
N GLY A 197 4.37 -10.67 24.67
CA GLY A 197 4.38 -9.34 25.30
C GLY A 197 5.50 -8.44 24.74
N ASP A 198 6.70 -8.98 24.58
CA ASP A 198 7.87 -8.24 24.07
C ASP A 198 7.64 -7.67 22.66
N VAL A 199 7.05 -8.48 21.76
CA VAL A 199 6.64 -7.99 20.44
C VAL A 199 5.52 -6.95 20.56
N SER A 200 4.52 -7.22 21.40
CA SER A 200 3.36 -6.34 21.57
C SER A 200 3.75 -4.95 22.07
N ASP A 201 4.69 -4.88 23.02
CA ASP A 201 5.20 -3.63 23.60
C ASP A 201 5.88 -2.75 22.54
N HIS A 202 6.62 -3.36 21.60
CA HIS A 202 7.21 -2.63 20.49
C HIS A 202 6.19 -2.16 19.44
N VAL A 203 5.16 -2.97 19.17
CA VAL A 203 4.04 -2.56 18.30
C VAL A 203 3.24 -1.42 18.96
N ASP A 204 3.10 -1.44 20.28
CA ASP A 204 2.48 -0.38 21.09
C ASP A 204 3.15 0.99 20.89
N ASP A 205 4.48 1.02 20.80
CA ASP A 205 5.23 2.24 20.53
C ASP A 205 4.93 2.79 19.13
N ILE A 206 4.77 1.92 18.11
CA ILE A 206 4.37 2.34 16.76
C ILE A 206 2.95 2.89 16.76
N VAL A 207 2.00 2.24 17.44
CA VAL A 207 0.62 2.74 17.55
C VAL A 207 0.58 4.10 18.26
N ARG A 208 1.46 4.32 19.25
CA ARG A 208 1.59 5.61 19.94
C ARG A 208 2.09 6.72 19.00
N ASP A 209 3.07 6.40 18.15
CA ASP A 209 3.62 7.34 17.16
C ASP A 209 2.67 7.57 15.99
N ARG A 210 1.90 6.55 15.62
CA ARG A 210 0.95 6.52 14.49
C ARG A 210 -0.38 5.91 14.91
N PRO A 211 -1.28 6.69 15.57
CA PRO A 211 -2.56 6.18 16.06
C PRO A 211 -3.47 5.61 14.97
N GLU A 212 -3.25 6.00 13.70
CA GLU A 212 -3.99 5.46 12.56
C GLU A 212 -3.76 3.94 12.37
N ALA A 213 -2.73 3.37 12.98
CA ALA A 213 -2.46 1.93 12.95
C ALA A 213 -3.61 1.11 13.58
N GLU A 214 -4.40 1.70 14.49
CA GLU A 214 -5.57 1.04 15.07
C GLU A 214 -6.71 0.82 14.06
N ALA A 215 -6.70 1.52 12.93
CA ALA A 215 -7.69 1.39 11.87
C ALA A 215 -7.26 0.41 10.76
N LEU A 216 -6.10 -0.25 10.90
CA LEU A 216 -5.65 -1.26 9.96
C LEU A 216 -6.62 -2.45 9.98
N VAL A 217 -6.99 -2.91 8.79
CA VAL A 217 -7.84 -4.10 8.61
C VAL A 217 -7.05 -5.30 8.11
N GLU A 218 -5.83 -5.07 7.63
CA GLU A 218 -4.96 -6.08 7.05
C GLU A 218 -3.50 -5.63 7.18
N VAL A 219 -2.63 -6.61 7.42
CA VAL A 219 -1.17 -6.44 7.50
C VAL A 219 -0.51 -7.50 6.63
N GLY A 220 0.48 -7.08 5.85
CA GLY A 220 1.33 -8.00 5.10
C GLY A 220 2.44 -8.55 6.01
N VAL A 221 2.67 -9.85 6.01
CA VAL A 221 3.79 -10.48 6.71
C VAL A 221 4.75 -11.07 5.68
N THR A 222 6.02 -10.69 5.75
CA THR A 222 7.04 -11.06 4.75
C THR A 222 8.29 -11.69 5.39
N GLY A 223 9.16 -12.21 4.55
CA GLY A 223 10.43 -12.83 4.95
C GLY A 223 10.41 -14.36 4.87
N PRO A 224 11.57 -15.03 5.03
CA PRO A 224 11.66 -16.49 4.95
C PRO A 224 10.75 -17.21 5.94
N ALA A 225 10.64 -16.69 7.17
CA ALA A 225 9.81 -17.27 8.21
C ALA A 225 8.30 -17.15 7.91
N ALA A 226 7.85 -16.12 7.18
CA ALA A 226 6.47 -16.02 6.72
C ALA A 226 6.10 -17.18 5.78
N ARG A 227 7.03 -17.57 4.90
CA ARG A 227 6.86 -18.75 4.04
C ARG A 227 6.85 -20.05 4.86
N ALA A 228 7.65 -20.15 5.92
CA ALA A 228 7.61 -21.31 6.81
C ALA A 228 6.24 -21.48 7.49
N ILE A 229 5.61 -20.37 7.91
CA ILE A 229 4.23 -20.39 8.42
C ILE A 229 3.25 -20.88 7.34
N ALA A 230 3.32 -20.34 6.12
CA ALA A 230 2.46 -20.77 5.01
C ALA A 230 2.63 -22.26 4.67
N ARG A 231 3.88 -22.76 4.68
CA ARG A 231 4.17 -24.18 4.44
C ARG A 231 3.55 -25.07 5.49
N LEU A 232 3.67 -24.67 6.76
CA LEU A 232 3.13 -25.39 7.90
C LEU A 232 1.60 -25.42 7.88
N GLU A 233 0.97 -24.28 7.56
CA GLU A 233 -0.50 -24.16 7.50
C GLU A 233 -1.09 -25.00 6.34
N VAL A 234 -0.55 -24.86 5.13
CA VAL A 234 -1.04 -25.64 3.97
C VAL A 234 -0.59 -27.10 4.01
N GLY A 235 0.56 -27.39 4.65
CA GLY A 235 1.18 -28.71 4.71
C GLY A 235 1.92 -29.13 3.44
N VAL A 236 2.42 -28.16 2.65
CA VAL A 236 3.16 -28.40 1.39
C VAL A 236 4.45 -27.59 1.33
N ASP A 237 5.45 -28.08 0.58
CA ASP A 237 6.77 -27.45 0.50
C ASP A 237 6.79 -26.10 -0.26
N ASP A 238 5.86 -25.91 -1.19
CA ASP A 238 5.75 -24.71 -2.03
C ASP A 238 4.30 -24.21 -2.07
N PRO A 239 3.84 -23.53 -1.01
CA PRO A 239 2.50 -22.99 -0.94
C PRO A 239 2.33 -21.84 -1.94
N ALA A 240 1.13 -21.70 -2.51
CA ALA A 240 0.79 -20.52 -3.29
C ALA A 240 0.85 -19.27 -2.41
N MET A 241 1.49 -18.21 -2.90
CA MET A 241 1.63 -16.93 -2.20
C MET A 241 1.27 -15.77 -3.14
N PRO A 242 0.64 -14.69 -2.65
CA PRO A 242 0.24 -14.47 -1.26
C PRO A 242 -0.87 -15.43 -0.81
N CYS A 243 -0.91 -15.74 0.49
CA CYS A 243 -2.00 -16.48 1.12
C CYS A 243 -2.50 -15.78 2.36
N GLU A 244 -3.81 -15.91 2.62
CA GLU A 244 -4.46 -15.32 3.78
C GLU A 244 -4.34 -16.27 4.98
N LEU A 245 -3.94 -15.74 6.13
CA LEU A 245 -3.95 -16.45 7.40
C LEU A 245 -4.89 -15.70 8.36
N ASP A 246 -6.06 -16.27 8.61
CA ASP A 246 -7.01 -15.72 9.58
C ASP A 246 -6.54 -15.90 11.03
N ARG A 247 -7.09 -15.09 11.93
CA ARG A 247 -6.71 -15.09 13.35
C ARG A 247 -6.91 -16.44 14.02
N ASP A 248 -8.03 -17.11 13.78
CA ASP A 248 -8.36 -18.36 14.46
C ASP A 248 -7.39 -19.47 14.04
N THR A 249 -7.08 -19.54 12.74
CA THR A 249 -6.08 -20.44 12.17
C THR A 249 -4.68 -20.11 12.70
N ALA A 250 -4.27 -18.85 12.75
CA ALA A 250 -2.97 -18.44 13.31
C ALA A 250 -2.83 -18.87 14.78
N GLU A 251 -3.88 -18.69 15.60
CA GLU A 251 -3.86 -19.11 17.00
C GLU A 251 -3.87 -20.63 17.16
N GLU A 252 -4.57 -21.36 16.30
CA GLU A 252 -4.56 -22.82 16.29
C GLU A 252 -3.19 -23.38 15.96
N VAL A 253 -2.58 -22.93 14.86
CA VAL A 253 -1.23 -23.34 14.45
C VAL A 253 -0.22 -22.98 15.53
N PHE A 254 -0.32 -21.77 16.10
CA PHE A 254 0.51 -21.37 17.23
C PHE A 254 0.36 -22.32 18.43
N ARG A 255 -0.86 -22.65 18.85
CA ARG A 255 -1.09 -23.57 19.98
C ARG A 255 -0.51 -24.96 19.73
N LEU A 256 -0.66 -25.48 18.51
CA LEU A 256 -0.09 -26.76 18.10
C LEU A 256 1.43 -26.73 18.21
N VAL A 257 2.10 -25.80 17.52
CA VAL A 257 3.56 -25.68 17.53
C VAL A 257 4.09 -25.38 18.92
N ALA A 258 3.41 -24.54 19.71
CA ALA A 258 3.86 -24.15 21.04
C ALA A 258 3.82 -25.31 22.05
N THR A 259 3.01 -26.35 21.81
CA THR A 259 2.86 -27.49 22.72
C THR A 259 3.62 -28.75 22.27
N GLU A 260 4.12 -28.76 21.04
CA GLU A 260 4.96 -29.83 20.50
C GLU A 260 6.40 -29.77 21.00
N SER A 261 7.05 -30.91 21.16
CA SER A 261 8.51 -30.92 21.27
C SER A 261 9.15 -30.50 19.95
N ARG A 262 10.41 -30.07 19.96
CA ARG A 262 11.18 -29.77 18.75
C ARG A 262 11.25 -30.97 17.81
N ALA A 263 11.35 -32.17 18.38
CA ALA A 263 11.33 -33.40 17.62
C ALA A 263 9.97 -33.62 16.93
N ASP A 264 8.86 -33.37 17.63
CA ASP A 264 7.51 -33.52 17.05
C ASP A 264 7.27 -32.46 15.96
N ARG A 265 7.66 -31.21 16.20
CA ARG A 265 7.56 -30.12 15.22
C ARG A 265 8.24 -30.47 13.90
N ALA A 266 9.40 -31.11 13.95
CA ALA A 266 10.15 -31.52 12.76
C ALA A 266 9.43 -32.55 11.88
N HIS A 267 8.35 -33.16 12.36
CA HIS A 267 7.50 -34.07 11.59
C HIS A 267 6.28 -33.38 10.98
N ASN A 268 6.08 -32.08 11.22
CA ASN A 268 4.96 -31.35 10.62
C ASN A 268 5.11 -31.27 9.10
N PRO A 269 4.03 -31.56 8.34
CA PRO A 269 4.06 -31.46 6.88
C PRO A 269 4.45 -30.05 6.41
N GLY A 270 5.29 -29.98 5.37
CA GLY A 270 5.74 -28.72 4.76
C GLY A 270 6.81 -27.95 5.54
N LEU A 271 7.03 -28.23 6.83
CA LEU A 271 7.99 -27.48 7.65
C LEU A 271 9.43 -28.02 7.47
N PRO A 272 10.37 -27.25 6.89
CA PRO A 272 11.76 -27.68 6.75
C PRO A 272 12.46 -27.77 8.10
N SER A 273 13.41 -28.70 8.24
CA SER A 273 14.17 -28.89 9.48
C SER A 273 14.94 -27.65 9.95
N ALA A 274 15.31 -26.76 9.02
CA ALA A 274 15.98 -25.50 9.31
C ALA A 274 15.06 -24.45 9.96
N ASP A 275 13.76 -24.58 9.75
CA ASP A 275 12.76 -23.59 10.18
C ASP A 275 12.03 -24.02 11.47
N VAL A 276 12.34 -25.21 12.02
CA VAL A 276 11.63 -25.80 13.18
C VAL A 276 11.64 -24.90 14.41
N ASP A 277 12.76 -24.23 14.67
CA ASP A 277 12.90 -23.35 15.82
C ASP A 277 12.32 -21.96 15.49
N THR A 278 12.67 -21.41 14.31
CA THR A 278 12.26 -20.07 13.90
C THR A 278 10.76 -19.94 13.64
N VAL A 279 10.06 -21.01 13.24
CA VAL A 279 8.61 -20.96 12.99
C VAL A 279 7.80 -20.65 14.25
N LEU A 280 8.24 -21.12 15.42
CA LEU A 280 7.56 -20.79 16.68
C LEU A 280 7.76 -19.32 17.05
N ALA A 281 8.98 -18.80 16.92
CA ALA A 281 9.26 -17.38 17.13
C ALA A 281 8.47 -16.50 16.15
N ALA A 282 8.39 -16.92 14.89
CA ALA A 282 7.62 -16.24 13.85
C ALA A 282 6.11 -16.22 14.16
N LEU A 283 5.55 -17.35 14.62
CA LEU A 283 4.15 -17.43 15.05
C LEU A 283 3.89 -16.57 16.30
N CYS A 284 4.82 -16.50 17.25
CA CYS A 284 4.72 -15.56 18.37
C CYS A 284 4.59 -14.12 17.84
N THR A 285 5.44 -13.70 16.91
CA THR A 285 5.38 -12.37 16.32
C THR A 285 4.04 -12.12 15.62
N VAL A 286 3.60 -13.03 14.74
CA VAL A 286 2.33 -12.87 14.01
C VAL A 286 1.13 -12.81 14.95
N VAL A 287 1.05 -13.70 15.94
CA VAL A 287 -0.04 -13.70 16.93
C VAL A 287 -0.02 -12.45 17.80
N ALA A 288 1.16 -11.96 18.20
CA ALA A 288 1.28 -10.71 18.94
C ALA A 288 0.78 -9.52 18.12
N VAL A 289 1.18 -9.40 16.85
CA VAL A 289 0.70 -8.35 15.95
C VAL A 289 -0.81 -8.43 15.74
N LEU A 290 -1.35 -9.62 15.43
CA LEU A 290 -2.79 -9.85 15.26
C LEU A 290 -3.59 -9.40 16.49
N ARG A 291 -3.14 -9.79 17.69
CA ARG A 291 -3.79 -9.45 18.95
C ARG A 291 -3.69 -7.96 19.25
N ARG A 292 -2.50 -7.38 19.11
CA ARG A 292 -2.26 -5.98 19.47
C ARG A 292 -3.01 -5.03 18.54
N LEU A 293 -3.01 -5.28 17.24
CA LEU A 293 -3.68 -4.43 16.25
C LEU A 293 -5.16 -4.77 16.07
N GLY A 294 -5.69 -5.80 16.76
CA GLY A 294 -7.10 -6.17 16.63
C GLY A 294 -7.47 -6.69 15.24
N LEU A 295 -6.50 -7.23 14.49
CA LEU A 295 -6.67 -7.72 13.11
C LEU A 295 -7.29 -9.10 13.06
N ASP A 296 -8.27 -9.31 12.18
CA ASP A 296 -8.91 -10.61 11.99
C ASP A 296 -8.10 -11.55 11.07
N ARG A 297 -7.11 -11.02 10.36
CA ARG A 297 -6.23 -11.77 9.45
C ARG A 297 -4.94 -11.03 9.12
N VAL A 298 -3.98 -11.77 8.56
CA VAL A 298 -2.78 -11.24 7.88
C VAL A 298 -2.65 -11.85 6.48
N GLU A 299 -1.98 -11.14 5.58
CA GLU A 299 -1.57 -11.67 4.27
C GLU A 299 -0.11 -12.13 4.36
N LEU A 300 0.16 -13.42 4.23
CA LEU A 300 1.52 -13.94 4.11
C LEU A 300 1.99 -13.70 2.67
N VAL A 301 2.98 -12.83 2.49
CA VAL A 301 3.48 -12.43 1.18
C VAL A 301 4.87 -13.01 0.97
N ALA A 302 5.14 -13.48 -0.25
CA ALA A 302 6.46 -13.93 -0.62
C ALA A 302 7.38 -12.69 -0.59
N GLY A 303 8.17 -12.54 0.48
CA GLY A 303 9.12 -11.45 0.58
C GLY A 303 10.22 -11.60 -0.48
N ASP A 304 10.60 -10.47 -1.10
CA ASP A 304 11.64 -10.42 -2.12
C ASP A 304 12.94 -11.05 -1.61
N ALA A 305 13.45 -11.99 -2.40
CA ALA A 305 14.78 -12.56 -2.22
C ALA A 305 15.83 -11.54 -2.63
N GLY A 306 16.05 -10.53 -1.79
CA GLY A 306 17.16 -9.57 -1.91
C GLY A 306 16.96 -8.44 -2.92
#